data_AF-A0A356BU64-F1
#
_entry.id   AF-A0A356BU64-F1
#
_cell.length_a   1.000
_cell.length_b   1.000
_cell.length_c   1.000
_cell.angle_alpha   90.00
_cell.angle_beta   90.00
_cell.angle_gamma   90.00
#
_symmetry.space_group_name_H-M   'P 1'
#
loop_
_entity.id
_entity.type
_entity.pdbx_description
1 polymer ?
#
loop_
_entity_poly.entity_id
_entity_poly.type
_entity_poly.pdbx_seq_one_letter_code
_entity_poly.pdbx_strand_id
1 'polypeptide(L)'
;AQLAKKANLAGVVCSPLEVTSIKDVCGKDFLAVTPGVRPRGSATQDQKRTMTPGEAIQAGSDYLVIGRPILASPDPHGAFLKIVEEIEVEV
;
A
#
# COMPACT_ATOMS: atom_id res chain seq x y z
N ALA A 1 0.15 -15.07 6.08
CA ALA A 1 1.48 -14.88 5.47
C ALA A 1 2.39 -16.11 5.59
N GLN A 2 2.74 -16.58 6.79
CA GLN A 2 3.72 -17.68 6.97
C GLN A 2 3.39 -18.97 6.21
N LEU A 3 2.12 -19.40 6.19
CA LEU A 3 1.73 -20.59 5.43
C LEU A 3 2.00 -20.43 3.93
N ALA A 4 1.74 -19.24 3.37
CA ALA A 4 2.02 -18.94 1.98
C ALA A 4 3.53 -18.98 1.69
N LYS A 5 4.36 -18.43 2.58
CA LYS A 5 5.83 -18.54 2.48
C LYS A 5 6.30 -20.00 2.53
N LYS A 6 5.77 -20.79 3.46
CA LYS A 6 6.07 -22.23 3.58
C LYS A 6 5.63 -23.04 2.36
N ALA A 7 4.61 -22.57 1.66
CA ALA A 7 4.14 -23.13 0.39
C ALA A 7 4.91 -22.61 -0.84
N ASN A 8 6.03 -21.90 -0.65
CA ASN A 8 6.86 -21.30 -1.72
C ASN A 8 6.12 -20.32 -2.64
N LEU A 9 5.08 -19.63 -2.13
CA LEU A 9 4.49 -18.50 -2.83
C LEU A 9 5.42 -17.28 -2.77
N ALA A 10 5.28 -16.36 -3.72
CA ALA A 10 6.12 -15.16 -3.81
C ALA A 10 5.77 -14.08 -2.77
N GLY A 11 4.52 -14.05 -2.30
CA GLY A 11 4.04 -12.99 -1.42
C GLY A 11 2.58 -13.15 -0.98
N VAL A 12 2.02 -12.08 -0.44
CA VAL A 12 0.63 -11.98 0.01
C VAL A 12 0.02 -10.60 -0.28
N VAL A 13 -1.31 -10.58 -0.34
CA VAL A 13 -2.09 -9.36 -0.23
C VAL A 13 -2.44 -9.13 1.25
N CYS A 14 -2.21 -7.94 1.79
CA CYS A 14 -2.49 -7.62 3.20
C CYS A 14 -2.83 -6.13 3.41
N SER A 15 -3.30 -5.78 4.61
CA SER A 15 -3.47 -4.37 4.99
C SER A 15 -2.10 -3.69 5.10
N PRO A 16 -1.98 -2.38 4.81
CA PRO A 16 -0.74 -1.64 5.04
C PRO A 16 -0.29 -1.67 6.52
N LEU A 17 -1.23 -1.81 7.47
CA LEU A 17 -0.92 -1.93 8.90
C LEU A 17 -0.23 -3.25 9.29
N GLU A 18 -0.26 -4.27 8.45
CA GLU A 18 0.29 -5.61 8.75
C GLU A 18 1.66 -5.84 8.12
N VAL A 19 2.08 -4.94 7.23
CA VAL A 19 3.25 -5.12 6.36
C VAL A 19 4.52 -5.32 7.17
N THR A 20 4.79 -4.45 8.13
CA THR A 20 6.01 -4.52 8.95
C THR A 20 6.11 -5.89 9.64
N SER A 21 5.05 -6.34 10.30
CA SER A 21 5.03 -7.66 10.95
C SER A 21 5.16 -8.82 9.97
N ILE A 22 4.62 -8.68 8.75
CA ILE A 22 4.79 -9.70 7.70
C ILE A 22 6.25 -9.75 7.23
N LYS A 23 6.88 -8.60 7.00
CA LYS A 23 8.28 -8.51 6.57
C LYS A 23 9.24 -9.02 7.64
N ASP A 24 8.97 -8.73 8.92
CA ASP A 24 9.76 -9.22 10.05
C ASP A 24 9.78 -10.75 10.12
N VAL A 25 8.65 -11.39 9.82
CA VAL A 25 8.50 -12.85 9.98
C VAL A 25 8.77 -13.62 8.68
N CYS A 26 8.46 -13.04 7.52
CA CYS A 26 8.56 -13.72 6.21
C CYS A 26 9.78 -13.30 5.38
N GLY A 27 10.52 -12.28 5.85
CA GLY A 27 11.68 -11.71 5.18
C GLY A 27 11.33 -10.55 4.25
N LYS A 28 12.31 -9.68 4.00
CA LYS A 28 12.15 -8.48 3.15
C LYS A 28 11.77 -8.81 1.71
N ASP A 29 12.25 -9.93 1.18
CA ASP A 29 11.99 -10.37 -0.20
C ASP A 29 10.59 -10.99 -0.42
N PHE A 30 9.81 -11.21 0.65
CA PHE A 30 8.45 -11.75 0.52
C PHE A 30 7.48 -10.63 0.17
N LEU A 31 6.88 -10.68 -1.02
CA LEU A 31 6.11 -9.56 -1.55
C LEU A 31 4.86 -9.26 -0.70
N ALA A 32 4.64 -7.97 -0.44
CA ALA A 32 3.47 -7.42 0.25
C ALA A 32 2.75 -6.46 -0.71
N VAL A 33 1.58 -6.90 -1.17
CA VAL A 33 0.69 -6.09 -2.03
C VAL A 33 -0.41 -5.50 -1.16
N THR A 34 -0.45 -4.17 -1.03
CA THR A 34 -1.34 -3.50 -0.09
C THR A 34 -2.43 -2.67 -0.75
N PRO A 35 -3.68 -3.16 -0.77
CA PRO A 35 -4.85 -2.33 -1.04
C PRO A 35 -5.19 -1.42 0.14
N GLY A 36 -6.08 -0.47 -0.10
CA GLY A 36 -6.68 0.33 0.97
C GLY A 36 -5.85 1.52 1.43
N VAL A 37 -4.76 1.87 0.73
CA VAL A 37 -4.06 3.14 0.97
C VAL A 37 -4.86 4.34 0.46
N ARG A 38 -4.70 5.49 1.11
CA ARG A 38 -5.42 6.72 0.79
C ARG A 38 -4.48 7.92 0.81
N PRO A 39 -4.35 8.66 -0.30
CA PRO A 39 -3.55 9.88 -0.34
C PRO A 39 -4.07 10.91 0.66
N ARG A 40 -3.19 11.75 1.22
CA ARG A 40 -3.61 12.83 2.13
C ARG A 40 -4.72 13.68 1.52
N GLY A 41 -5.72 14.03 2.34
CA GLY A 41 -6.88 14.84 1.92
C GLY A 41 -7.97 14.09 1.14
N SER A 42 -7.81 12.78 0.91
CA SER A 42 -8.86 11.94 0.32
C SER A 42 -9.98 11.64 1.32
N ALA A 43 -11.24 11.61 0.85
CA ALA A 43 -12.37 11.23 1.70
C ALA A 43 -12.23 9.79 2.24
N THR A 44 -12.30 9.67 3.56
CA THR A 44 -12.36 8.41 4.33
C THR A 44 -13.77 7.82 4.27
N GLN A 45 -14.17 7.31 3.10
CA GLN A 45 -15.51 6.73 2.93
C GLN A 45 -15.71 5.46 3.78
N ASP A 46 -15.35 4.29 3.25
CA ASP A 46 -15.67 2.95 3.79
C ASP A 46 -14.49 2.25 4.46
N GLN A 47 -13.30 2.86 4.47
CA GLN A 47 -12.06 2.25 4.94
C GLN A 47 -11.68 2.76 6.33
N LYS A 48 -11.74 1.90 7.35
CA LYS A 48 -11.49 2.24 8.77
C LYS A 48 -10.00 2.20 9.18
N ARG A 49 -9.10 1.69 8.32
CA ARG A 49 -7.69 1.43 8.62
C ARG A 49 -6.83 1.76 7.40
N THR A 50 -6.53 3.04 7.20
CA THR A 50 -5.77 3.50 6.02
C THR A 50 -4.44 4.09 6.44
N MET A 51 -3.40 3.80 5.69
CA MET A 51 -2.15 4.56 5.66
C MET A 51 -2.12 5.40 4.38
N THR A 52 -1.29 6.43 4.38
CA THR A 52 -0.92 7.12 3.13
C THR A 52 -0.09 6.20 2.22
N PRO A 53 -0.01 6.48 0.91
CA PRO A 53 0.90 5.78 0.02
C PRO A 53 2.36 5.78 0.51
N GLY A 54 2.89 6.93 0.94
CA GLY A 54 4.26 7.03 1.45
C GLY A 54 4.48 6.24 2.74
N GLU A 55 3.57 6.34 3.72
CA GLU A 55 3.61 5.55 4.95
C GLU A 55 3.60 4.03 4.66
N ALA A 56 2.81 3.58 3.69
CA ALA A 56 2.75 2.16 3.33
C ALA A 56 4.07 1.67 2.71
N ILE A 57 4.70 2.47 1.85
CA ILE A 57 6.02 2.16 1.29
C ILE A 57 7.07 2.12 2.42
N GLN A 58 7.09 3.11 3.31
CA GLN A 58 7.98 3.12 4.48
C GLN A 58 7.79 1.90 5.38
N ALA A 59 6.54 1.44 5.56
CA ALA A 59 6.22 0.25 6.32
C ALA A 59 6.71 -1.07 5.66
N GLY A 60 7.06 -1.01 4.36
CA GLY A 60 7.66 -2.10 3.59
C GLY A 60 6.76 -2.65 2.46
N SER A 61 5.73 -1.93 2.03
CA SER A 61 4.88 -2.38 0.93
C SER A 61 5.67 -2.38 -0.38
N ASP A 62 5.57 -3.47 -1.16
CA ASP A 62 6.21 -3.54 -2.48
C ASP A 62 5.29 -3.02 -3.57
N TYR A 63 3.97 -3.18 -3.40
CA TYR A 63 2.97 -2.72 -4.35
C TYR A 63 1.78 -2.09 -3.65
N LEU A 64 1.30 -0.97 -4.16
CA LEU A 64 0.11 -0.29 -3.68
C LEU A 64 -1.04 -0.50 -4.67
N VAL A 65 -2.22 -0.88 -4.16
CA VAL A 65 -3.43 -0.99 -5.00
C VAL A 65 -4.34 0.21 -4.72
N ILE A 66 -4.36 1.16 -5.65
CA ILE A 66 -5.09 2.42 -5.54
C ILE A 66 -6.11 2.53 -6.68
N GLY A 67 -7.39 2.51 -6.32
CA GLY A 67 -8.51 2.59 -7.27
C GLY A 67 -9.21 3.94 -7.23
N ARG A 68 -10.28 4.03 -6.43
CA ARG A 68 -11.17 5.21 -6.32
C ARG A 68 -10.46 6.56 -6.22
N PRO A 69 -9.38 6.75 -5.42
CA PRO A 69 -8.69 8.04 -5.36
C PRO A 69 -8.19 8.56 -6.72
N ILE A 70 -7.84 7.66 -7.64
CA ILE A 70 -7.41 8.00 -9.00
C ILE A 70 -8.62 8.02 -9.94
N LEU A 71 -9.39 6.93 -9.95
CA LEU A 71 -10.44 6.71 -10.96
C LEU A 71 -11.65 7.64 -10.82
N ALA A 72 -11.95 8.13 -9.61
CA ALA A 72 -13.06 9.05 -9.36
C ALA A 72 -12.62 10.52 -9.36
N SER A 73 -11.33 10.81 -9.57
CA SER A 73 -10.82 12.17 -9.67
C SER A 73 -11.30 12.82 -10.98
N PRO A 74 -11.66 14.12 -10.98
CA PRO A 74 -11.87 14.86 -12.22
C PRO A 74 -10.61 14.96 -13.10
N ASP A 75 -9.43 14.81 -12.50
CA ASP A 75 -8.14 14.69 -13.18
C ASP A 75 -7.40 13.45 -12.65
N PRO A 76 -7.58 12.27 -13.29
CA PRO A 76 -6.92 11.03 -12.88
C PRO A 76 -5.39 11.10 -12.99
N HIS A 77 -4.87 11.78 -14.01
CA HIS A 77 -3.43 11.92 -14.22
C HIS A 77 -2.81 12.77 -13.12
N GLY A 78 -3.38 13.94 -12.82
CA GLY A 78 -2.94 14.80 -11.73
C GLY A 78 -3.08 14.12 -10.36
N ALA A 79 -4.14 13.33 -10.14
CA ALA A 79 -4.29 12.55 -8.91
C ALA A 79 -3.19 11.48 -8.77
N PHE A 80 -2.86 10.77 -9.85
CA PHE A 80 -1.75 9.82 -9.86
C PHE A 80 -0.41 10.50 -9.57
N LEU A 81 -0.11 11.63 -10.22
CA LEU A 81 1.15 12.34 -10.00
C LEU A 81 1.32 12.81 -8.55
N LYS A 82 0.25 13.29 -7.90
CA LYS A 82 0.29 13.67 -6.47
C LYS A 82 0.63 12.49 -5.56
N ILE A 83 0.17 11.29 -5.91
CA ILE A 83 0.50 10.07 -5.16
C ILE A 83 1.97 9.73 -5.33
N VAL A 84 2.50 9.84 -6.55
CA VAL A 84 3.92 9.61 -6.82
C VAL A 84 4.76 10.62 -6.05
N GLU A 85 4.39 11.90 -6.06
CA GLU A 85 5.06 12.96 -5.28
C GLU A 85 5.04 12.66 -3.77
N GLU A 86 3.90 12.20 -3.23
CA GLU A 86 3.80 11.79 -1.82
C GLU A 86 4.73 10.62 -1.48
N ILE A 87 4.94 9.67 -2.40
CA ILE A 87 5.88 8.56 -2.22
C ILE A 87 7.33 9.06 -2.32
N GLU A 88 7.66 9.88 -3.32
CA GLU A 88 9.04 10.34 -3.56
C GLU A 88 9.57 11.29 -2.47
N VAL A 89 8.72 12.09 -1.85
CA VAL A 89 9.11 13.06 -0.80
C VAL A 89 9.32 12.38 0.56
N GLU A 90 8.74 11.21 0.79
CA GLU A 90 8.82 10.49 2.07
C GLU A 90 9.89 9.37 2.09
N VAL A 91 10.64 9.14 1.01
CA VAL A 91 11.68 8.08 0.93
C VAL A 91 13.09 8.62 1.16
#